data_AF-E6TZ59-F1
#
_entry.id   AF-E6TZ59-F1
#
_cell.length_a   1.000
_cell.length_b   1.000
_cell.length_c   1.000
_cell.angle_alpha   90.00
_cell.angle_beta   90.00
_cell.angle_gamma   90.00
#
_symmetry.space_group_name_H-M   'P 1'
#
loop_
_entity.id
_entity.type
_entity.pdbx_description
1 polymer ?
#
loop_
_entity_poly.entity_id
_entity_poly.type
_entity_poly.pdbx_seq_one_letter_code
_entity_poly.pdbx_strand_id
1 'polypeptide(L)'
;MKFFPHCFAVASFIFTIIVCYNLGSWLNIAWLKYWYEIERPAKGVLFEAGGSIIPVILAIIAYYFTLIWSKKRLLMTKRWT
;
A
#
# COMPACT_ATOMS: atom_id res chain seq x y z
N MET A 1 -16.26 -19.75 -6.52
CA MET A 1 -15.21 -18.98 -5.81
C MET A 1 -14.97 -17.60 -6.47
N LYS A 2 -15.92 -16.66 -6.39
CA LYS A 2 -15.78 -15.31 -7.00
C LYS A 2 -14.98 -14.31 -6.12
N PHE A 3 -14.82 -14.58 -4.83
CA PHE A 3 -14.18 -13.67 -3.86
C PHE A 3 -12.65 -13.76 -3.76
N PHE A 4 -12.08 -14.90 -4.15
CA PHE A 4 -10.64 -15.17 -4.06
C PHE A 4 -9.73 -14.09 -4.68
N PRO A 5 -10.01 -13.55 -5.89
CA PRO A 5 -9.14 -12.52 -6.49
C PRO A 5 -9.19 -11.18 -5.75
N HIS A 6 -10.31 -10.86 -5.08
CA HIS A 6 -10.46 -9.62 -4.33
C HIS A 6 -9.73 -9.70 -2.98
N CYS A 7 -9.81 -10.83 -2.28
CA CYS A 7 -9.09 -11.04 -1.03
C CYS A 7 -7.57 -10.92 -1.22
N PHE A 8 -7.04 -11.50 -2.30
CA PHE A 8 -5.61 -11.43 -2.61
C PHE A 8 -5.17 -10.01 -2.99
N ALA A 9 -6.03 -9.26 -3.70
CA ALA A 9 -5.76 -7.86 -4.03
C ALA A 9 -5.79 -6.95 -2.79
N VAL A 10 -6.75 -7.13 -1.87
CA VAL A 10 -6.80 -6.39 -0.59
C VAL A 10 -5.58 -6.71 0.27
N ALA A 11 -5.14 -7.97 0.33
CA ALA A 11 -3.91 -8.34 1.03
C ALA A 11 -2.69 -7.62 0.43
N SER A 12 -2.59 -7.54 -0.91
CA SER A 12 -1.53 -6.79 -1.59
C SER A 12 -1.57 -5.30 -1.27
N PHE A 13 -2.76 -4.69 -1.13
CA PHE A 13 -2.91 -3.28 -0.76
C PHE A 13 -2.34 -3.02 0.64
N ILE A 14 -2.77 -3.80 1.63
CA ILE A 14 -2.31 -3.66 3.03
C ILE A 14 -0.80 -3.90 3.11
N PHE A 15 -0.31 -4.94 2.43
CA PHE A 15 1.12 -5.27 2.39
C PHE A 15 1.96 -4.12 1.81
N THR A 16 1.49 -3.50 0.74
CA THR A 16 2.20 -2.38 0.10
C THR A 16 2.32 -1.18 1.03
N ILE A 17 1.27 -0.88 1.81
CA ILE A 17 1.31 0.19 2.82
C ILE A 17 2.35 -0.12 3.89
N ILE A 18 2.36 -1.35 4.42
CA ILE A 18 3.33 -1.78 5.44
C ILE A 18 4.76 -1.68 4.90
N VAL A 19 5.00 -2.13 3.68
CA VAL A 19 6.33 -2.07 3.04
C VAL A 19 6.76 -0.61 2.83
N CYS A 20 5.86 0.24 2.31
CA CYS A 20 6.17 1.67 2.12
C CYS A 20 6.50 2.36 3.44
N TYR A 21 5.77 2.06 4.51
CA TYR A 21 6.04 2.61 5.84
C TYR A 21 7.41 2.17 6.38
N ASN A 22 7.72 0.87 6.31
CA ASN A 22 9.00 0.34 6.77
C ASN A 22 10.17 0.90 5.95
N LEU A 23 10.04 0.97 4.62
CA LEU A 23 11.07 1.55 3.74
C LEU A 23 11.23 3.06 3.96
N GLY A 24 10.14 3.80 4.11
CA GLY A 24 10.17 5.22 4.43
C GLY A 24 10.86 5.48 5.77
N SER A 25 10.61 4.63 6.77
CA SER A 25 11.30 4.65 8.07
C SER A 25 12.79 4.39 7.93
N TRP A 26 13.16 3.30 7.25
CA TRP A 26 14.55 2.84 7.18
C TRP A 26 15.45 3.73 6.33
N LEU A 27 14.92 4.28 5.23
CA LEU A 27 15.65 5.17 4.33
C LEU A 27 15.49 6.64 4.70
N ASN A 28 14.75 6.94 5.78
CA ASN A 28 14.41 8.29 6.21
C ASN A 28 13.76 9.17 5.12
N ILE A 29 13.01 8.53 4.20
CA ILE A 29 12.32 9.22 3.10
C ILE A 29 10.98 9.73 3.62
N ALA A 30 10.90 11.02 3.94
CA ALA A 30 9.69 11.65 4.49
C ALA A 30 8.44 11.46 3.60
N TRP A 31 8.62 11.33 2.28
CA TRP A 31 7.56 11.20 1.28
C TRP A 31 6.99 9.78 1.19
N LEU A 32 7.71 8.76 1.67
CA LEU A 32 7.23 7.37 1.77
C LEU A 32 6.62 7.08 3.15
N LYS A 33 7.00 7.87 4.16
CA LYS A 33 6.30 7.87 5.44
C LYS A 33 4.91 8.45 5.21
N TYR A 34 3.90 7.80 5.78
CA TYR A 34 2.56 8.38 5.83
C TYR A 34 2.53 9.64 6.70
N TRP A 35 3.61 9.96 7.43
CA TRP A 35 3.68 11.02 8.42
C TRP A 35 4.91 11.88 8.16
N TYR A 36 4.73 13.18 7.96
CA TYR A 36 5.82 14.15 7.99
C TYR A 36 6.09 14.55 9.44
N GLU A 37 7.32 14.34 9.92
CA GLU A 37 7.76 14.97 11.16
C GLU A 37 7.92 16.48 10.90
N ILE A 38 7.03 17.29 11.47
CA ILE A 38 7.24 18.73 11.51
C ILE A 38 8.25 19.00 12.61
N GLU A 39 9.33 19.69 12.23
CA GLU A 39 10.33 20.19 13.15
C GLU A 39 9.66 20.95 14.31
N ARG A 40 9.72 20.32 15.50
CA ARG A 40 9.42 20.85 16.84
C ARG A 40 8.62 22.16 16.89
N PRO A 41 7.28 22.12 17.01
CA PRO A 41 6.57 23.26 17.56
C PRO A 41 7.06 23.46 19.01
N ALA A 42 7.54 24.65 19.34
CA ALA A 42 7.91 25.01 20.70
C ALA A 42 6.74 24.68 21.63
N LYS A 43 6.98 23.77 22.61
CA LYS A 43 6.04 23.21 23.61
C LYS A 43 5.35 21.90 23.21
N GLY A 44 6.07 20.79 23.40
CA GLY A 44 5.56 19.55 24.02
C GLY A 44 4.47 18.73 23.31
N VAL A 45 3.87 19.21 22.23
CA VAL A 45 2.83 18.50 21.48
C VAL A 45 3.33 18.26 20.06
N LEU A 46 3.74 17.03 19.77
CA LEU A 46 4.02 16.57 18.41
C LEU A 46 2.70 16.64 17.63
N PHE A 47 2.57 17.66 16.78
CA PHE A 47 1.44 17.77 15.88
C PHE A 47 1.85 17.19 14.52
N GLU A 48 1.30 16.02 14.23
CA GLU A 48 1.49 15.27 12.99
C GLU A 48 0.68 15.91 11.84
N ALA A 49 1.21 16.98 11.23
CA ALA A 49 0.50 17.70 10.18
C ALA A 49 1.06 17.36 8.77
N GLY A 50 0.72 16.17 8.28
CA GLY A 50 0.93 15.86 6.87
C GLY A 50 0.93 14.37 6.57
N GLY A 51 -0.05 13.93 5.78
CA GLY A 51 -0.15 12.60 5.21
C GLY A 51 0.49 12.51 3.83
N SER A 52 1.43 11.59 3.58
CA SER A 52 1.83 11.33 2.19
C SER A 52 0.80 10.44 1.49
N ILE A 53 0.27 10.91 0.35
CA ILE A 53 -0.65 10.14 -0.48
C ILE A 53 0.06 9.10 -1.36
N ILE A 54 1.38 9.21 -1.51
CA ILE A 54 2.18 8.36 -2.40
C ILE A 54 2.08 6.87 -2.03
N PRO A 55 2.21 6.45 -0.75
CA PRO A 55 2.00 5.06 -0.35
C PRO A 55 0.61 4.53 -0.70
N VAL A 56 -0.42 5.38 -0.64
CA VAL A 56 -1.80 5.02 -0.98
C VAL A 56 -1.92 4.78 -2.49
N ILE A 57 -1.36 5.67 -3.30
CA ILE A 57 -1.35 5.52 -4.77
C ILE A 57 -0.62 4.23 -5.16
N LEU A 58 0.54 3.95 -4.56
CA LEU A 58 1.29 2.71 -4.79
C LEU A 58 0.49 1.48 -4.40
N ALA A 59 -0.22 1.53 -3.27
CA ALA A 59 -1.08 0.43 -2.83
C ALA A 59 -2.26 0.19 -3.78
N ILE A 60 -2.87 1.25 -4.34
CA ILE A 60 -3.92 1.14 -5.36
C ILE A 60 -3.36 0.49 -6.63
N ILE A 61 -2.17 0.91 -7.09
CA ILE A 61 -1.52 0.32 -8.26
C ILE A 61 -1.28 -1.18 -8.03
N ALA A 62 -0.70 -1.55 -6.88
CA ALA A 62 -0.46 -2.94 -6.52
C ALA A 62 -1.76 -3.77 -6.45
N TYR A 63 -2.84 -3.20 -5.91
CA TYR A 63 -4.16 -3.81 -5.91
C TYR A 63 -4.65 -4.12 -7.34
N TYR A 64 -4.57 -3.15 -8.26
CA TYR A 64 -5.02 -3.33 -9.65
C TYR A 64 -4.21 -4.40 -10.39
N PHE A 65 -2.88 -4.38 -10.26
CA PHE A 65 -2.03 -5.40 -10.89
C PHE A 65 -2.33 -6.80 -10.36
N THR A 66 -2.49 -6.93 -9.03
CA THR A 66 -2.81 -8.20 -8.38
C THR A 66 -4.17 -8.72 -8.82
N LEU A 67 -5.17 -7.84 -8.97
CA LEU A 67 -6.49 -8.20 -9.46
C LEU A 67 -6.45 -8.70 -10.92
N ILE A 68 -5.72 -7.99 -11.80
CA ILE A 68 -5.56 -8.39 -13.21
C ILE A 68 -4.87 -9.75 -13.29
N TRP A 69 -3.79 -9.94 -12.54
CA TRP A 69 -3.04 -11.18 -12.55
C TRP A 69 -3.86 -12.36 -12.01
N SER A 70 -4.58 -12.16 -10.91
CA SER A 70 -5.44 -13.20 -10.35
C SER A 70 -6.59 -13.57 -11.29
N LYS A 71 -7.17 -12.60 -12.02
CA LYS A 71 -8.17 -12.86 -13.06
C LYS A 71 -7.59 -13.64 -14.24
N LYS A 72 -6.41 -13.26 -14.74
CA LYS A 72 -5.71 -13.99 -15.82
C LYS A 72 -5.43 -15.44 -15.44
N ARG A 73 -4.94 -15.68 -14.20
CA ARG A 73 -4.67 -17.03 -13.70
C ARG A 73 -5.95 -17.88 -13.66
N LEU A 74 -7.05 -17.34 -13.14
CA LEU A 74 -8.34 -18.05 -13.08
C LEU A 74 -8.90 -18.39 -14.47
N LEU A 75 -8.75 -17.49 -15.45
CA LEU A 75 -9.13 -17.76 -16.84
C LEU A 75 -8.29 -18.87 -17.47
N MET A 76 -6.99 -18.89 -17.21
CA MET A 76 -6.13 -19.97 -17.67
C MET A 76 -6.52 -21.30 -17.04
N THR A 77 -6.74 -21.36 -15.73
CA THR A 77 -7.16 -22.60 -15.05
C THR A 77 -8.48 -23.15 -15.58
N LYS A 78 -9.47 -22.29 -15.85
CA LYS A 78 -10.73 -22.71 -16.47
C LYS A 78 -10.62 -23.24 -17.90
N ARG A 79 -9.53 -22.93 -18.62
CA ARG A 79 -9.32 -23.42 -19.99
C ARG A 79 -8.86 -24.89 -20.01
N TRP A 80 -8.42 -25.42 -18.87
CA TRP A 80 -7.88 -26.78 -18.73
C TRP A 80 -8.81 -27.73 -17.94
N THR A 81 -10.00 -27.28 -17.56
CA THR A 81 -11.07 -28.07 -16.91
C THR A 81 -12.31 -28.05 -17.76
#